data_AF-A0A1A8VF21-F1
#
_entry.id   AF-A0A1A8VF21-F1
#
_cell.length_a   1.000
_cell.length_b   1.000
_cell.length_c   1.000
_cell.angle_alpha   90.00
_cell.angle_beta   90.00
_cell.angle_gamma   90.00
#
_symmetry.space_group_name_H-M   'P 1'
#
loop_
_entity.id
_entity.type
_entity.pdbx_description
1 polymer ?
#
loop_
_entity_poly.entity_id
_entity_poly.type
_entity_poly.pdbx_seq_one_letter_code
_entity_poly.pdbx_strand_id
1 'polypeptide(L)'
;LTDEFNPSLQKLVSLGNSYIQAFQALAVCSEAYFNALSRIGEKAFYTKSSRSLGDVLIQISETQQRLTSELKGVFNWFNVEVLQMMDNNVRLDKDYISESRLKYEMEVHNQAAAQELQWRRGTSQDSGEYV
;
A
#
# COMPACT_ATOMS: atom_id res chain seq x y z
N LEU A 1 -12.95 -11.75 -3.42
CA LEU A 1 -11.63 -11.16 -3.77
C LEU A 1 -11.80 -9.92 -4.65
N THR A 2 -12.44 -10.03 -5.81
CA THR A 2 -12.65 -8.91 -6.75
C THR A 2 -13.62 -7.82 -6.25
N ASP A 3 -14.65 -8.17 -5.50
CA ASP A 3 -15.74 -7.22 -5.18
C ASP A 3 -15.55 -6.49 -3.84
N GLU A 4 -14.66 -6.98 -2.98
CA GLU A 4 -14.50 -6.47 -1.62
C GLU A 4 -13.03 -6.21 -1.27
N PHE A 5 -12.17 -7.21 -1.42
CA PHE A 5 -10.76 -7.11 -1.06
C PHE A 5 -9.99 -6.14 -1.95
N ASN A 6 -10.04 -6.30 -3.27
CA ASN A 6 -9.33 -5.44 -4.22
C ASN A 6 -9.78 -3.96 -4.13
N PRO A 7 -11.09 -3.63 -4.07
CA PRO A 7 -11.54 -2.27 -3.82
C PRO A 7 -11.08 -1.70 -2.47
N SER A 8 -11.05 -2.52 -1.42
CA SER A 8 -10.54 -2.11 -0.11
C SER A 8 -9.05 -1.80 -0.13
N LEU A 9 -8.25 -2.58 -0.87
CA LEU A 9 -6.83 -2.31 -1.08
C LEU A 9 -6.60 -1.02 -1.89
N GLN A 10 -7.39 -0.76 -2.94
CA GLN A 10 -7.33 0.52 -3.67
C GLN A 10 -7.64 1.71 -2.76
N LYS A 11 -8.63 1.57 -1.88
CA LYS A 11 -8.94 2.59 -0.88
C LYS A 11 -7.77 2.78 0.09
N LEU A 12 -7.12 1.70 0.52
CA LEU A 12 -5.93 1.76 1.38
C LEU A 12 -4.76 2.49 0.69
N VAL A 13 -4.53 2.23 -0.61
CA VAL A 13 -3.53 2.96 -1.42
C VAL A 13 -3.85 4.45 -1.47
N SER A 14 -5.11 4.83 -1.69
CA SER A 14 -5.55 6.24 -1.70
C SER A 14 -5.33 6.93 -0.36
N LEU A 15 -5.65 6.25 0.75
CA LEU A 15 -5.39 6.75 2.11
C LEU A 15 -3.88 6.89 2.37
N GLY A 16 -3.07 5.93 1.92
CA GLY A 16 -1.62 5.99 2.01
C GLY A 16 -1.02 7.18 1.26
N ASN A 17 -1.50 7.45 0.04
CA ASN A 17 -1.09 8.61 -0.74
C ASN A 17 -1.45 9.94 -0.04
N SER A 18 -2.66 10.01 0.52
CA SER A 18 -3.10 11.18 1.30
C SER A 18 -2.22 11.39 2.54
N TYR A 19 -1.81 10.30 3.19
CA TYR A 19 -0.92 10.33 4.34
C TYR A 19 0.49 10.85 3.98
N ILE A 20 1.05 10.41 2.85
CA ILE A 20 2.33 10.93 2.34
C ILE A 20 2.23 12.44 2.07
N GLN A 21 1.16 12.89 1.42
CA GLN A 21 0.96 14.31 1.11
C GLN A 21 0.86 15.16 2.38
N ALA A 22 0.13 14.68 3.39
CA ALA A 22 0.03 15.36 4.68
C ALA A 22 1.40 15.47 5.36
N PHE A 23 2.23 14.42 5.31
CA PHE A 23 3.59 14.46 5.83
C PHE A 23 4.49 15.44 5.07
N GLN A 24 4.42 15.45 3.73
CA GLN A 24 5.18 16.41 2.92
C GLN A 24 4.81 17.86 3.26
N ALA A 25 3.51 18.14 3.39
CA ALA A 25 3.04 19.46 3.82
C ALA A 25 3.56 19.83 5.21
N LEU A 26 3.50 18.89 6.17
CA LEU A 26 4.05 19.09 7.51
C LEU A 26 5.55 19.38 7.48
N ALA A 27 6.33 18.65 6.67
CA ALA A 27 7.77 18.84 6.54
C ALA A 27 8.13 20.22 5.97
N VAL A 28 7.38 20.71 4.97
CA VAL A 28 7.59 22.05 4.41
C VAL A 28 7.22 23.14 5.43
N CYS A 29 6.09 22.99 6.12
CA CYS A 29 5.65 23.96 7.13
C CYS A 29 6.59 23.99 8.34
N SER A 30 7.10 22.84 8.78
CA SER A 30 8.01 22.75 9.92
C SER A 30 9.39 23.33 9.59
N GLU A 31 9.89 23.16 8.36
CA GLU A 31 11.18 23.70 7.93
C GLU A 31 11.28 25.22 8.19
N ALA A 32 10.26 25.99 7.82
CA ALA A 32 10.24 27.43 8.07
C ALA A 32 10.28 27.77 9.56
N TYR A 33 9.55 27.02 10.40
CA TYR A 33 9.52 27.20 11.85
C TYR A 33 10.89 26.95 12.48
N PHE A 34 11.52 25.80 12.18
CA PHE A 34 12.81 25.44 12.78
C PHE A 34 13.97 26.27 12.21
N ASN A 35 13.87 26.75 10.98
CA ASN A 35 14.82 27.74 10.45
C ASN A 35 14.74 29.07 11.19
N ALA A 36 13.52 29.55 11.50
CA ALA A 36 13.34 30.75 12.31
C ALA A 36 13.83 30.54 13.75
N LEU A 37 13.57 29.37 14.34
CA LEU A 37 14.03 28.99 15.67
C LEU A 37 15.56 28.96 15.76
N SER A 38 16.23 28.37 14.76
CA SER A 38 17.69 28.34 14.67
C SER A 38 18.28 29.76 14.63
N ARG A 39 17.71 30.67 13.82
CA ARG A 39 18.11 32.08 13.77
C ARG A 39 17.94 32.82 15.10
N ILE A 40 16.90 32.50 15.87
CA ILE A 40 16.73 33.04 17.23
C ILE A 40 17.83 32.48 18.15
N GLY A 41 18.12 31.17 18.03
CA GLY A 41 19.20 30.49 18.72
C GLY A 41 20.56 31.13 18.45
N GLU A 42 20.89 31.40 17.18
CA GLU A 42 22.13 32.09 16.78
C GLU A 42 22.27 33.46 17.45
N LYS A 43 21.19 34.27 17.44
CA LYS A 43 21.21 35.57 18.11
C LYS A 43 21.48 35.44 19.62
N ALA A 44 20.84 34.48 20.28
CA ALA A 44 21.04 34.22 21.72
C ALA A 44 22.44 33.69 22.03
N PHE A 45 22.99 32.84 21.17
CA PHE A 45 24.31 32.22 21.30
C PHE A 45 25.45 33.26 21.37
N TYR A 46 25.34 34.35 20.59
CA TYR A 46 26.30 35.45 20.58
C TYR A 46 26.14 36.45 21.74
N THR A 47 25.19 36.25 22.67
CA THR A 47 25.07 37.08 23.88
C THR A 47 25.87 36.51 25.05
N LYS A 48 26.10 37.33 26.08
CA LYS A 48 26.78 36.89 27.31
C LYS A 48 25.86 36.11 28.26
N SER A 49 24.60 36.49 28.37
CA SER A 49 23.67 35.94 29.37
C SER A 49 22.80 34.78 28.86
N SER A 50 22.58 34.65 27.55
CA SER A 50 21.72 33.61 26.98
C SER A 50 22.43 32.64 26.03
N ARG A 51 23.77 32.56 26.08
CA ARG A 51 24.56 31.67 25.22
C ARG A 51 24.09 30.21 25.27
N SER A 52 23.92 29.65 26.46
CA SER A 52 23.50 28.25 26.64
C SER A 52 22.10 27.99 26.11
N LEU A 53 21.19 28.96 26.25
CA LEU A 53 19.86 28.89 25.64
C LEU A 53 19.96 28.90 24.11
N GLY A 54 20.83 29.74 23.53
CA GLY A 54 21.08 29.77 22.10
C GLY A 54 21.56 28.43 21.55
N ASP A 55 22.51 27.78 22.24
CA ASP A 55 23.01 26.45 21.89
C ASP A 55 21.89 25.39 21.88
N VAL A 56 21.03 25.38 22.92
CA VAL A 56 19.86 24.48 22.99
C VAL A 56 18.89 24.71 21.82
N LEU A 57 18.60 25.96 21.46
CA LEU A 57 17.67 26.27 20.36
C LEU A 57 18.21 25.84 18.98
N ILE A 58 19.53 25.99 18.77
CA ILE A 58 20.20 25.50 17.56
C ILE A 58 20.11 23.98 17.51
N GLN A 59 20.47 23.28 18.59
CA GLN A 59 20.42 21.82 18.67
C GLN A 59 19.00 21.25 18.45
N ILE A 60 17.96 21.90 18.99
CA ILE A 60 16.56 21.51 18.73
C ILE A 60 16.25 21.61 17.23
N SER A 61 16.67 22.70 16.60
CA SER A 61 16.41 22.95 15.17
C SER A 61 17.14 21.94 14.28
N GLU A 62 18.42 21.66 14.56
CA GLU A 62 19.20 20.65 13.85
C GLU A 62 18.64 19.24 14.04
N THR A 63 18.23 18.91 15.27
CA THR A 63 17.62 17.61 15.58
C THR A 63 16.34 17.42 14.79
N GLN A 64 15.48 18.44 14.71
CA GLN A 64 14.26 18.35 13.92
C GLN A 64 14.54 18.21 12.42
N GLN A 65 15.49 18.95 11.87
CA GLN A 65 15.87 18.82 10.46
C GLN A 65 16.36 17.40 10.14
N ARG A 66 17.20 16.83 11.01
CA ARG A 66 17.67 15.44 10.89
C ARG A 66 16.51 14.44 10.93
N LEU A 67 15.64 14.52 11.94
CA LEU A 67 14.46 13.65 12.07
C LEU A 67 13.55 13.74 10.84
N THR A 68 13.32 14.96 10.33
CA THR A 68 12.51 15.18 9.13
C THR A 68 13.15 14.53 7.90
N SER A 69 14.48 14.58 7.77
CA SER A 69 15.22 13.92 6.69
C SER A 69 15.16 12.39 6.78
N GLU A 70 15.32 11.83 7.98
CA GLU A 70 15.20 10.38 8.20
C GLU A 70 13.79 9.89 7.85
N LEU A 71 12.76 10.61 8.29
CA LEU A 71 11.38 10.29 7.96
C LEU A 71 11.10 10.39 6.46
N LYS A 72 11.67 11.36 5.74
CA LYS A 72 11.56 11.41 4.26
C LYS A 72 12.02 10.10 3.61
N GLY A 73 13.09 9.48 4.12
CA GLY A 73 13.56 8.17 3.66
C GLY A 73 12.53 7.06 3.89
N VAL A 74 11.94 7.01 5.09
CA VAL A 74 10.88 6.05 5.45
C VAL A 74 9.64 6.22 4.56
N PHE A 75 9.19 7.46 4.33
CA PHE A 75 8.04 7.74 3.49
C PHE A 75 8.30 7.42 2.01
N ASN A 76 9.52 7.63 1.53
CA ASN A 76 9.91 7.22 0.17
C ASN A 76 9.86 5.70 0.01
N TRP A 77 10.41 4.96 0.99
CA TRP A 77 10.33 3.50 1.03
C TRP A 77 8.87 3.04 1.08
N PHE A 78 8.04 3.61 1.95
CA PHE A 78 6.62 3.27 2.06
C PHE A 78 5.88 3.50 0.74
N ASN A 79 6.18 4.60 0.03
CA ASN A 79 5.58 4.87 -1.28
C ASN A 79 5.93 3.79 -2.31
N VAL A 80 7.22 3.45 -2.44
CA VAL A 80 7.71 2.53 -3.48
C VAL A 80 7.39 1.07 -3.13
N GLU A 81 7.77 0.64 -1.94
CA GLU A 81 7.73 -0.78 -1.56
C GLU A 81 6.36 -1.24 -1.07
N VAL A 82 5.51 -0.32 -0.60
CA VAL A 82 4.17 -0.65 -0.11
C VAL A 82 3.09 -0.16 -1.05
N LEU A 83 2.98 1.16 -1.28
CA LEU A 83 1.84 1.70 -2.03
C LEU A 83 1.87 1.32 -3.52
N GLN A 84 3.01 1.49 -4.19
CA GLN A 84 3.12 1.13 -5.62
C GLN A 84 3.00 -0.38 -5.83
N MET A 85 3.60 -1.19 -4.95
CA MET A 85 3.47 -2.65 -5.01
C MET A 85 2.03 -3.10 -4.80
N MET A 86 1.33 -2.51 -3.82
CA MET A 86 -0.08 -2.81 -3.58
C MET A 86 -0.96 -2.40 -4.76
N ASP A 87 -0.75 -1.21 -5.32
CA ASP A 87 -1.49 -0.73 -6.50
C ASP A 87 -1.28 -1.66 -7.71
N ASN A 88 -0.03 -2.06 -7.96
CA ASN A 88 0.30 -3.00 -9.03
C ASN A 88 -0.33 -4.38 -8.81
N ASN A 89 -0.29 -4.90 -7.58
CA ASN A 89 -0.88 -6.20 -7.27
C ASN A 89 -2.39 -6.19 -7.48
N VAL A 90 -3.10 -5.14 -7.04
CA VAL A 90 -4.55 -5.06 -7.27
C VAL A 90 -4.89 -5.04 -8.77
N ARG A 91 -4.08 -4.35 -9.58
CA ARG A 91 -4.25 -4.33 -11.03
C ARG A 91 -4.07 -5.71 -11.64
N LEU A 92 -3.02 -6.44 -11.27
CA LEU A 92 -2.73 -7.78 -11.77
C LEU A 92 -3.76 -8.82 -11.30
N ASP A 93 -4.20 -8.72 -10.04
CA ASP A 93 -5.17 -9.64 -9.45
C ASP A 93 -6.52 -9.62 -10.16
N LYS A 94 -6.92 -8.47 -10.71
CA LYS A 94 -8.20 -8.35 -11.42
C LYS A 94 -8.29 -9.32 -12.59
N ASP A 95 -7.30 -9.28 -13.47
CA ASP A 95 -7.27 -10.12 -14.66
C ASP A 95 -7.03 -11.58 -14.28
N TYR A 96 -6.10 -11.82 -13.35
CA TYR A 96 -5.77 -13.16 -12.86
C TYR A 96 -6.98 -13.88 -12.25
N ILE A 97 -7.75 -13.22 -11.38
CA ILE A 97 -8.93 -13.81 -10.74
C ILE A 97 -10.03 -14.06 -11.77
N SER A 98 -10.25 -13.12 -12.70
CA SER A 98 -11.25 -13.27 -13.76
C SER A 98 -10.93 -14.46 -14.68
N GLU A 99 -9.69 -14.59 -15.15
CA GLU A 99 -9.27 -15.72 -15.98
C GLU A 99 -9.32 -17.05 -15.23
N SER A 100 -8.87 -17.06 -13.97
CA SER A 100 -8.90 -18.25 -13.12
C SER A 100 -10.33 -18.73 -12.88
N ARG A 101 -11.27 -17.81 -12.66
CA ARG A 101 -12.70 -18.14 -12.50
C ARG A 101 -13.26 -18.79 -13.76
N LEU A 102 -12.99 -18.21 -14.94
CA LEU A 102 -13.47 -18.74 -16.21
C LEU A 102 -12.92 -20.15 -16.51
N LYS A 103 -11.62 -20.38 -16.26
CA LYS A 103 -11.00 -21.70 -16.41
C LYS A 103 -11.63 -22.73 -15.48
N TYR A 104 -11.86 -22.35 -14.22
CA TYR A 104 -12.50 -23.23 -13.24
C TYR A 104 -13.93 -23.59 -13.64
N GLU A 105 -14.74 -22.59 -14.02
CA GLU A 105 -16.13 -22.81 -14.46
C GLU A 105 -16.21 -23.75 -15.67
N MET A 106 -15.31 -23.58 -16.64
CA MET A 106 -15.22 -24.44 -17.82
C MET A 106 -14.85 -25.89 -17.46
N GLU A 107 -13.85 -26.07 -16.60
CA GLU A 107 -13.40 -27.40 -16.15
C GLU A 107 -14.51 -28.15 -15.40
N VAL A 108 -15.21 -27.46 -14.48
CA VAL A 108 -16.35 -28.04 -13.76
C VAL A 108 -17.48 -28.44 -14.72
N HIS A 109 -17.81 -27.58 -15.69
CA HIS A 109 -18.83 -27.89 -16.69
C HIS A 109 -18.45 -29.10 -17.55
N ASN A 110 -17.20 -29.16 -18.01
CA ASN A 110 -16.69 -30.28 -18.81
C ASN A 110 -16.72 -31.60 -18.04
N GLN A 111 -16.36 -31.58 -16.75
CA GLN A 111 -16.41 -32.75 -15.89
C GLN A 111 -17.86 -33.23 -15.68
N ALA A 112 -18.80 -32.31 -15.44
CA ALA A 112 -20.22 -32.66 -15.33
C ALA A 112 -20.77 -33.27 -16.63
N ALA A 113 -20.45 -32.68 -17.78
CA ALA A 113 -20.86 -33.22 -19.09
C ALA A 113 -20.24 -34.59 -19.38
N ALA A 114 -18.97 -34.79 -19.02
CA ALA A 114 -18.30 -36.09 -19.16
C ALA A 114 -18.96 -37.16 -18.27
N GLN A 115 -19.35 -36.81 -17.05
CA GLN A 115 -20.08 -37.69 -16.15
C GLN A 115 -21.46 -38.05 -16.72
N GLU A 116 -22.24 -37.07 -17.19
CA GLU A 116 -23.55 -37.35 -17.83
C GLU A 116 -23.44 -38.29 -19.04
N LEU A 117 -22.40 -38.11 -19.87
CA LEU A 117 -22.15 -39.00 -21.00
C LEU A 117 -21.77 -40.42 -20.57
N GLN A 118 -21.07 -40.58 -19.44
CA GLN A 118 -20.78 -41.90 -18.86
C GLN A 118 -22.06 -42.55 -18.31
N TRP A 119 -22.90 -41.81 -17.58
CA TRP A 119 -24.18 -42.29 -17.08
C TRP A 119 -25.09 -42.76 -18.21
N ARG A 120 -25.22 -41.98 -19.29
CA ARG A 120 -26.03 -42.36 -20.46
C ARG A 120 -25.52 -43.65 -21.12
N ARG A 121 -24.20 -43.84 -21.21
CA ARG A 121 -23.62 -45.08 -21.76
C ARG A 121 -23.83 -46.29 -20.85
N GLY A 122 -23.73 -46.13 -19.54
CA GLY A 122 -24.02 -47.20 -18.57
C GLY A 122 -25.49 -47.65 -18.60
N THR A 123 -26.44 -46.71 -18.66
CA THR A 123 -27.88 -47.05 -18.74
C THR A 123 -28.28 -47.78 -20.02
N SER A 124 -27.58 -47.53 -21.15
CA SER A 124 -27.84 -48.24 -22.41
C SER A 124 -27.29 -49.67 -22.42
N GLN A 125 -26.29 -49.99 -21.60
CA GLN A 125 -25.76 -51.36 -21.45
C GLN A 125 -26.63 -52.23 -20.54
N ASP A 126 -27.14 -51.67 -19.44
CA ASP A 126 -28.03 -52.37 -18.48
C ASP A 126 -29.41 -52.70 -19.07
N SER A 127 -29.86 -51.93 -20.07
CA SER A 127 -31.15 -52.16 -20.75
C SER A 127 -31.11 -53.30 -21.78
N GLY A 128 -29.91 -53.82 -22.10
CA GLY A 128 -29.70 -54.85 -23.12
C GLY A 128 -29.64 -56.30 -22.60
N GLU A 129 -29.63 -56.51 -21.28
CA GLU A 129 -29.48 -57.84 -20.68
C GLU A 129 -30.80 -58.53 -20.28
N TYR A 130 -31.95 -57.95 -20.66
CA TYR A 130 -33.27 -58.54 -20.49
C TYR A 130 -33.97 -58.77 -21.85
N VAL A 131 -33.46 -59.70 -22.67
CA VAL A 131 -34.21 -60.34 -23.77
C VAL A 131 -33.89 -61.82 -23.79
#